data_AF-A0A7R9U115-F1
#
_entry.id   AF-A0A7R9U115-F1
#
_cell.length_a   1.000
_cell.length_b   1.000
_cell.length_c   1.000
_cell.angle_alpha   90.00
_cell.angle_beta   90.00
_cell.angle_gamma   90.00
#
_symmetry.space_group_name_H-M   'P 1'
#
loop_
_entity.id
_entity.type
_entity.pdbx_description
1 polymer ?
#
loop_
_entity_poly.entity_id
_entity_poly.type
_entity_poly.pdbx_seq_one_letter_code
_entity_poly.pdbx_strand_id
1 'polypeptide(L)'
;IWSLGCVLYEMLALHPPFEASSLPALVSKIVAPEEKPVRLSSKLSVHVHELVDGLLCKDPRRRLDIDETLQLNIVKEHINLLLSYTQKTGNGGSEHLSTQMNEAEDPDLTDDDDDADDDD
;
A
#
# COMPACT_ATOMS: atom_id res chain seq x y z
N ILE A 1 1.68 5.55 -7.47
CA ILE A 1 0.40 5.49 -8.21
C ILE A 1 0.61 5.20 -9.69
N TRP A 2 1.18 6.13 -10.49
CA TRP A 2 1.33 5.88 -11.94
C TRP A 2 2.12 4.60 -12.25
N SER A 3 3.28 4.42 -11.60
CA SER A 3 4.08 3.21 -11.71
C SER A 3 3.33 1.94 -11.27
N LEU A 4 2.49 2.03 -10.24
CA LEU A 4 1.61 0.93 -9.82
C LEU A 4 0.61 0.58 -10.93
N GLY A 5 0.03 1.60 -11.58
CA GLY A 5 -0.81 1.41 -12.76
C GLY A 5 -0.06 0.72 -13.90
N CYS A 6 1.19 1.09 -14.17
CA CYS A 6 2.02 0.41 -15.18
C CYS A 6 2.25 -1.06 -14.85
N VAL A 7 2.70 -1.37 -13.63
CA VAL A 7 2.96 -2.75 -13.20
C VAL A 7 1.66 -3.58 -13.23
N LEU A 8 0.56 -3.04 -12.71
CA LEU A 8 -0.74 -3.72 -12.75
C LEU A 8 -1.20 -3.98 -14.19
N TYR A 9 -1.10 -2.98 -15.05
CA TYR A 9 -1.42 -3.13 -16.46
C TYR A 9 -0.57 -4.24 -17.10
N GLU A 10 0.74 -4.22 -16.90
CA GLU A 10 1.67 -5.21 -17.45
C GLU A 10 1.36 -6.63 -16.98
N MET A 11 0.98 -6.81 -15.71
CA MET A 11 0.55 -8.11 -15.19
C MET A 11 -0.73 -8.62 -15.89
N LEU A 12 -1.62 -7.73 -16.32
CA LEU A 12 -2.89 -8.07 -16.97
C LEU A 12 -2.77 -8.25 -18.49
N ALA A 13 -1.89 -7.48 -19.13
CA ALA A 13 -1.74 -7.42 -20.59
C ALA A 13 -0.54 -8.20 -21.12
N LEU A 14 0.45 -8.48 -20.26
CA LEU A 14 1.77 -9.03 -20.60
C LEU A 14 2.59 -8.15 -21.57
N HIS A 15 2.25 -6.87 -21.64
CA HIS A 15 2.98 -5.81 -22.35
C HIS A 15 2.73 -4.46 -21.65
N PRO A 16 3.57 -3.45 -21.85
CA PRO A 16 3.40 -2.16 -21.18
C PRO A 16 2.19 -1.37 -21.72
N PRO A 17 1.66 -0.42 -20.93
CA PRO A 17 0.49 0.37 -21.32
C PRO A 17 0.75 1.29 -22.51
N PHE A 18 1.98 1.78 -22.66
CA PHE A 18 2.39 2.67 -23.75
C PHE A 18 3.65 2.12 -24.43
N GLU A 19 3.57 1.92 -25.74
CA GLU A 19 4.69 1.49 -26.57
C GLU A 19 4.88 2.43 -27.76
N ALA A 20 6.13 2.66 -28.13
CA ALA A 20 6.49 3.44 -29.30
C ALA A 20 7.85 3.01 -29.87
N SER A 21 8.12 3.38 -31.12
CA SER A 21 9.37 3.06 -31.82
C SER A 21 10.58 3.88 -31.38
N SER A 22 10.37 4.92 -30.57
CA SER A 22 11.43 5.78 -30.05
C SER A 22 11.03 6.43 -28.73
N LEU A 23 12.02 6.86 -27.95
CA LEU A 23 11.79 7.53 -26.67
C LEU A 23 10.95 8.82 -26.81
N PRO A 24 11.20 9.72 -27.79
CA PRO A 24 10.35 10.90 -27.96
C PRO A 24 8.89 10.55 -28.27
N ALA A 25 8.67 9.53 -29.09
CA ALA A 25 7.31 9.06 -29.39
C ALA A 25 6.64 8.43 -28.16
N LEU A 26 7.38 7.71 -27.33
CA LEU A 26 6.89 7.16 -26.07
C LEU A 26 6.49 8.28 -25.10
N VAL A 27 7.34 9.29 -24.93
CA VAL A 27 7.04 10.47 -24.10
C VAL A 27 5.79 11.17 -24.62
N SER A 28 5.66 11.36 -25.94
CA SER A 28 4.45 11.93 -26.54
C SER A 28 3.20 11.14 -26.13
N LYS A 29 3.23 9.82 -26.24
CA LYS A 29 2.11 8.96 -25.80
C LYS A 29 1.83 9.04 -24.31
N ILE A 30 2.85 9.16 -23.47
CA ILE A 30 2.69 9.26 -22.01
C ILE A 30 2.10 10.60 -21.61
N VAL A 31 2.45 11.70 -22.26
CA VAL A 31 2.05 13.05 -21.84
C VAL A 31 0.77 13.53 -22.53
N ALA A 32 0.50 13.09 -23.75
CA ALA A 32 -0.69 13.45 -24.52
C ALA A 32 -2.00 13.02 -23.80
N PRO A 33 -2.94 13.96 -23.52
CA PRO A 33 -4.21 13.64 -22.87
C PRO A 33 -5.13 12.71 -23.66
N GLU A 34 -5.05 12.74 -24.99
CA GLU A 34 -5.84 11.94 -25.92
C GLU A 34 -5.34 10.49 -26.06
N GLU A 35 -4.07 10.26 -25.75
CA GLU A 35 -3.43 8.95 -25.84
C GLU A 35 -3.82 8.08 -24.63
N LYS A 36 -4.35 6.90 -24.91
CA LYS A 36 -4.79 5.94 -23.90
C LYS A 36 -3.93 4.68 -23.94
N PRO A 37 -3.80 3.96 -22.82
CA PRO A 37 -3.24 2.61 -22.86
C PRO A 37 -3.96 1.74 -23.88
N VAL A 38 -3.26 0.74 -24.42
CA VAL A 38 -3.89 -0.28 -25.25
C VAL A 38 -5.03 -0.93 -24.45
N ARG A 39 -6.15 -1.24 -25.12
CA ARG A 39 -7.34 -1.73 -24.43
C ARG A 39 -7.10 -3.13 -23.85
N LEU A 40 -7.32 -3.26 -22.54
CA LEU A 40 -7.29 -4.56 -21.86
C LEU A 40 -8.41 -5.50 -22.35
N SER A 41 -8.21 -6.80 -22.13
CA SER A 41 -9.19 -7.84 -22.49
C SER A 41 -10.57 -7.58 -21.88
N SER A 42 -11.62 -7.75 -22.69
CA SER A 42 -13.02 -7.62 -22.24
C SER A 42 -13.46 -8.71 -21.26
N LYS A 43 -12.61 -9.73 -21.03
CA LYS A 43 -12.87 -10.78 -20.03
C LYS A 43 -12.58 -10.32 -18.59
N LEU A 44 -11.81 -9.24 -18.43
CA LEU A 44 -11.56 -8.66 -17.11
C LEU A 44 -12.82 -7.95 -16.59
N SER A 45 -12.98 -7.93 -15.27
CA SER A 45 -14.11 -7.27 -14.63
C SER A 45 -14.04 -5.75 -14.82
N VAL A 46 -15.21 -5.09 -14.84
CA VAL A 46 -15.31 -3.63 -14.97
C VAL A 46 -14.49 -2.93 -13.89
N HIS A 47 -14.53 -3.42 -12.65
CA HIS A 47 -13.75 -2.87 -11.53
C HIS A 47 -12.23 -2.88 -11.76
N VAL A 48 -11.70 -3.87 -12.49
CA VAL A 48 -10.28 -3.90 -12.86
C VAL A 48 -9.96 -2.82 -13.89
N HIS A 49 -10.83 -2.64 -14.89
CA HIS A 49 -10.67 -1.55 -15.87
C HIS A 49 -10.71 -0.19 -15.18
N GLU A 50 -11.67 0.05 -14.30
CA GLU A 50 -11.80 1.29 -13.53
C GLU A 50 -10.58 1.57 -12.65
N LEU A 51 -10.06 0.53 -11.99
CA LEU A 51 -8.84 0.64 -11.19
C LEU A 51 -7.65 1.04 -12.05
N VAL A 52 -7.43 0.35 -13.18
CA VAL A 52 -6.31 0.65 -14.09
C VAL A 52 -6.44 2.06 -14.68
N ASP A 53 -7.63 2.45 -15.13
CA ASP A 53 -7.91 3.78 -15.69
C ASP A 53 -7.68 4.89 -14.65
N GLY A 54 -8.08 4.66 -13.39
CA GLY A 54 -7.84 5.58 -12.29
C GLY A 54 -6.36 5.74 -11.95
N LEU A 55 -5.59 4.64 -11.93
CA LEU A 55 -4.15 4.66 -11.67
C LEU A 55 -3.34 5.29 -12.82
N LEU A 56 -3.76 5.07 -14.07
CA LEU A 56 -3.15 5.58 -15.29
C LEU A 56 -3.82 6.88 -15.80
N CYS A 57 -4.54 7.59 -14.93
CA CYS A 57 -5.14 8.87 -15.28
C CYS A 57 -4.05 9.92 -15.59
N LYS A 58 -4.16 10.57 -16.74
CA LYS A 58 -3.17 11.56 -17.22
C LYS A 58 -3.13 12.80 -16.34
N ASP A 59 -4.29 13.34 -15.95
CA ASP A 59 -4.38 14.49 -15.05
C ASP A 59 -4.02 14.04 -13.62
N PRO A 60 -2.91 14.52 -13.04
CA PRO A 60 -2.49 14.12 -11.70
C PRO A 60 -3.51 14.45 -10.61
N ARG A 61 -4.37 15.45 -10.81
CA ARG A 61 -5.40 15.86 -9.83
C ARG A 61 -6.65 14.98 -9.87
N ARG A 62 -6.84 14.23 -10.95
CA ARG A 62 -7.96 13.29 -11.13
C ARG A 62 -7.51 11.83 -10.99
N ARG A 63 -6.21 11.61 -10.91
CA ARG A 63 -5.61 10.29 -10.71
C ARG A 63 -5.89 9.84 -9.30
N LEU A 64 -6.28 8.57 -9.15
CA LEU A 64 -6.50 7.97 -7.84
C LEU A 64 -5.27 8.17 -6.95
N ASP A 65 -5.47 8.65 -5.73
CA ASP A 65 -4.44 8.59 -4.72
C ASP A 65 -4.39 7.18 -4.07
N ILE A 66 -3.45 6.99 -3.15
CA ILE A 66 -3.28 5.68 -2.51
C ILE A 66 -4.45 5.36 -1.57
N ASP A 67 -4.99 6.36 -0.88
CA ASP A 67 -6.07 6.16 0.08
C ASP A 67 -7.35 5.79 -0.67
N GLU A 68 -7.70 6.52 -1.72
CA GLU A 68 -8.80 6.21 -2.64
C GLU A 68 -8.65 4.82 -3.25
N THR A 69 -7.45 4.46 -3.70
CA THR A 69 -7.17 3.13 -4.26
C THR A 69 -7.44 2.04 -3.23
N LEU A 70 -6.95 2.22 -2.00
CA LEU A 70 -7.19 1.31 -0.88
C LEU A 70 -8.66 1.29 -0.43
N GLN A 71 -9.44 2.32 -0.76
CA GLN A 71 -10.87 2.35 -0.46
C GLN A 71 -11.74 1.57 -1.47
N LEU A 72 -11.22 1.21 -2.64
CA LEU A 72 -11.96 0.43 -3.64
C LEU A 72 -12.23 -0.99 -3.16
N ASN A 73 -13.47 -1.46 -3.28
CA ASN A 73 -13.89 -2.78 -2.77
C ASN A 73 -13.02 -3.92 -3.30
N ILE A 74 -12.71 -3.91 -4.61
CA ILE A 74 -11.84 -4.92 -5.22
C ILE A 74 -10.45 -4.99 -4.56
N VAL A 75 -9.91 -3.86 -4.12
CA VAL A 75 -8.60 -3.81 -3.44
C VAL A 75 -8.74 -4.22 -1.98
N LYS A 76 -9.72 -3.65 -1.26
CA LYS A 76 -10.00 -3.94 0.15
C LYS A 76 -10.19 -5.43 0.42
N GLU A 77 -11.00 -6.10 -0.38
CA GLU A 77 -11.32 -7.52 -0.21
C GLU A 77 -10.06 -8.38 -0.28
N HIS A 78 -9.18 -8.10 -1.24
CA HIS A 78 -7.91 -8.82 -1.41
C HIS A 78 -6.89 -8.49 -0.30
N ILE A 79 -6.84 -7.25 0.17
CA ILE A 79 -5.98 -6.86 1.30
C ILE A 79 -6.44 -7.57 2.58
N ASN A 80 -7.73 -7.56 2.89
CA ASN A 80 -8.27 -8.24 4.07
C ASN A 80 -7.99 -9.75 4.02
N LEU A 81 -8.14 -10.36 2.84
CA LEU A 81 -7.77 -11.77 2.63
C LEU A 81 -6.28 -12.00 2.92
N LEU A 82 -5.39 -11.19 2.36
CA LEU A 82 -3.95 -11.30 2.56
C LEU A 82 -3.54 -11.10 4.02
N LEU A 83 -4.11 -10.10 4.71
CA LEU A 83 -3.84 -9.83 6.12
C LEU A 83 -4.32 -11.00 7.00
N SER A 84 -5.51 -11.55 6.73
CA SER A 84 -6.01 -12.71 7.46
C SER A 84 -5.14 -13.95 7.27
N TYR A 85 -4.53 -14.10 6.09
CA TYR A 85 -3.62 -15.20 5.79
C TYR A 85 -2.27 -15.02 6.50
N THR A 86 -1.68 -13.83 6.42
CA THR A 86 -0.36 -13.54 7.00
C THR A 86 -0.33 -13.58 8.53
N GLN A 87 -1.43 -13.17 9.20
CA GLN A 87 -1.58 -13.31 10.65
C GLN A 87 -1.63 -14.79 11.07
N LYS A 88 -2.33 -15.65 10.32
CA LYS A 88 -2.45 -17.08 10.61
C LYS A 88 -1.13 -17.83 10.41
N THR A 89 -0.29 -17.38 9.50
CA THR A 89 0.99 -18.04 9.17
C THR A 89 2.17 -17.52 9.99
N GLY A 90 1.95 -16.60 10.94
CA GLY A 90 3.01 -16.05 11.79
C GLY A 90 4.06 -15.23 11.03
N ASN A 91 3.76 -14.84 9.79
CA ASN A 91 4.72 -14.24 8.85
C ASN A 91 4.47 -12.73 8.64
N GLY A 92 3.56 -12.14 9.41
CA GLY A 92 3.27 -10.71 9.42
C GLY A 92 4.19 -9.99 10.40
N GLY A 93 5.26 -9.38 9.91
CA GLY A 93 6.26 -8.66 10.71
C GLY A 93 5.70 -7.44 11.45
N SER A 94 4.98 -7.68 12.55
CA SER A 94 4.49 -6.66 13.48
C SER A 94 4.64 -7.15 14.93
N GLU A 95 5.87 -7.45 15.34
CA GLU A 95 6.21 -7.73 16.74
C GLU A 95 6.44 -6.44 17.56
N HIS A 96 6.39 -5.24 16.98
CA HIS A 96 6.92 -4.04 17.66
C HIS A 96 6.12 -2.74 17.42
N LEU A 97 4.81 -2.73 17.72
CA LEU A 97 4.05 -1.47 17.81
C LEU A 97 3.12 -1.38 19.04
N SER A 98 3.19 -2.33 19.99
CA SER A 98 2.32 -2.37 21.18
C SER A 98 2.96 -1.82 22.47
N THR A 99 4.21 -1.35 22.48
CA THR A 99 4.93 -1.04 23.74
C THR A 99 4.89 0.44 24.19
N GLN A 100 4.09 1.33 23.59
CA GLN A 100 4.03 2.71 24.08
C GLN A 100 2.60 3.21 24.29
N MET A 101 1.89 2.63 25.25
CA MET A 101 0.82 3.31 26.02
C MET A 101 0.62 2.57 27.34
N ASN A 102 1.49 2.78 28.35
CA ASN A 102 1.18 2.61 29.78
C ASN A 102 2.39 2.93 30.66
N GLU A 103 2.75 4.21 30.78
CA GLU A 103 3.49 4.70 31.96
C GLU A 103 3.07 6.15 32.23
N ALA A 104 2.14 6.33 33.16
CA ALA A 104 2.07 7.46 34.08
C ALA A 104 0.80 7.34 34.96
N GLU A 105 0.97 6.89 36.20
CA GLU A 105 0.24 7.28 37.43
C GLU A 105 0.72 6.36 38.57
N ASP A 106 1.78 6.70 39.32
CA ASP A 106 1.89 7.58 40.52
C ASP A 106 1.96 6.73 41.83
N PRO A 107 2.25 7.30 43.01
CA PRO A 107 3.51 7.23 43.75
C PRO A 107 3.35 6.40 45.04
N ASP A 108 4.32 6.53 45.96
CA ASP A 108 4.23 6.15 47.37
C ASP A 108 4.63 4.70 47.70
N LEU A 109 5.78 4.56 48.35
CA LEU A 109 5.98 3.71 49.53
C LEU A 109 7.27 4.19 50.21
N THR A 110 7.06 4.94 51.28
CA THR A 110 7.99 5.32 52.34
C THR A 110 8.60 4.12 53.05
N ASP A 111 9.82 4.34 53.56
CA ASP A 111 10.40 3.91 54.84
C ASP A 111 10.13 2.48 55.35
N ASP A 112 11.20 1.72 55.64
CA ASP A 112 11.61 1.49 57.02
C ASP A 112 12.83 0.54 57.09
N ASP A 113 13.60 0.78 58.15
CA ASP A 113 14.83 0.17 58.60
C ASP A 113 14.83 -1.38 58.61
N ASP A 114 15.99 -1.99 58.39
CA ASP A 114 16.43 -3.07 59.27
C ASP A 114 17.95 -3.29 59.20
N ASP A 115 18.51 -3.42 60.41
CA ASP A 115 19.89 -3.56 60.81
C ASP A 115 20.62 -4.81 60.26
N ALA A 116 21.96 -4.75 60.26
CA ALA A 116 22.91 -5.79 60.71
C ALA A 116 24.30 -5.47 60.12
N ASP A 117 25.21 -4.92 60.93
CA ASP A 117 26.18 -5.65 61.77
C ASP A 117 27.50 -5.92 61.02
N ASP A 118 28.59 -5.36 61.60
CA ASP A 118 29.88 -5.99 61.94
C ASP A 118 30.59 -6.88 60.88
N ASP A 119 31.90 -6.82 60.62
CA ASP A 119 33.05 -6.68 61.53
C ASP A 119 34.34 -6.42 60.69
N ASP A 120 35.34 -5.81 61.37
CA ASP A 120 36.79 -5.66 61.12
C ASP A 120 37.35 -4.81 59.95
#